data_AF-A0A538HIW4-F1
#
_entry.id   AF-A0A538HIW4-F1
#
_cell.length_a   1.000
_cell.length_b   1.000
_cell.length_c   1.000
_cell.angle_alpha   90.00
_cell.angle_beta   90.00
_cell.angle_gamma   90.00
#
_symmetry.space_group_name_H-M   'P 1'
#
loop_
_entity.id
_entity.type
_entity.pdbx_description
1 polymer ?
#
loop_
_entity_poly.entity_id
_entity_poly.type
_entity_poly.pdbx_seq_one_letter_code
_entity_poly.pdbx_strand_id
1 'polypeptide(L)'
;MAAARARTRETRAGVAAETHTIAVRTSEQRAVHDRLLASQQALVSTRAHERQSLASAKESEREYLNEANGLAQVSAQLTAQIQAAQARSAASGSSTGSGVSSSGLIWPVQGPITSPFGMRWGRMHEGIDIGVPYGTPIHAAAAGTVIYAGWMSGYGNLTVIDHGHGLATAYGHQSALAAGNGATVSQGQVIGYVGCTGHCFGPHLHFEVRVNGTPVDPLGYL
;
A
#
# COMPACT_ATOMS: atom_id res chain seq x y z
N MET A 1 -0.38 27.11 93.67
CA MET A 1 -1.21 27.22 92.44
C MET A 1 -0.41 27.49 91.16
N ALA A 2 0.65 28.30 91.15
CA ALA A 2 1.38 28.68 89.92
C ALA A 2 2.07 27.51 89.19
N ALA A 3 2.76 26.62 89.92
CA ALA A 3 3.47 25.47 89.34
C ALA A 3 2.54 24.45 88.64
N ALA A 4 1.32 24.26 89.16
CA ALA A 4 0.32 23.39 88.53
C ALA A 4 -0.18 23.98 87.19
N ARG A 5 -0.43 25.30 87.14
CA ARG A 5 -0.84 26.01 85.92
C ARG A 5 0.26 26.00 84.84
N ALA A 6 1.52 26.13 85.24
CA ALA A 6 2.67 26.04 84.33
C ALA A 6 2.76 24.66 83.65
N ARG A 7 2.67 23.58 84.45
CA ARG A 7 2.64 22.20 83.91
C ARG A 7 1.46 21.96 82.98
N THR A 8 0.26 22.41 83.34
CA THR A 8 -0.92 22.30 82.45
C THR A 8 -0.73 23.05 81.13
N ARG A 9 -0.05 24.20 81.14
CA ARG A 9 0.25 24.98 79.92
C ARG A 9 1.25 24.26 79.02
N GLU A 10 2.30 23.68 79.60
CA GLU A 10 3.27 22.84 78.87
C GLU A 10 2.61 21.60 78.26
N THR A 11 1.80 20.87 79.03
CA THR A 11 1.08 19.70 78.50
C THR A 11 0.15 20.08 77.34
N ARG A 12 -0.60 21.19 77.48
CA ARG A 12 -1.46 21.69 76.39
C ARG A 12 -0.67 22.09 75.15
N ALA A 13 0.49 22.72 75.32
CA ALA A 13 1.37 23.08 74.21
C ALA A 13 1.93 21.84 73.50
N GLY A 14 2.34 20.81 74.27
CA GLY A 14 2.78 19.52 73.73
C GLY A 14 1.69 18.81 72.95
N VAL A 15 0.49 18.69 73.52
CA VAL A 15 -0.68 18.08 72.84
C VAL A 15 -1.03 18.86 71.57
N ALA A 16 -0.99 20.20 71.59
CA ALA A 16 -1.24 21.02 70.41
C ALA A 16 -0.19 20.79 69.29
N ALA A 17 1.09 20.67 69.64
CA ALA A 17 2.17 20.38 68.69
C ALA A 17 2.05 18.98 68.08
N GLU A 18 1.71 17.96 68.88
CA GLU A 18 1.44 16.61 68.39
C GLU A 18 0.23 16.57 67.48
N THR A 19 -0.87 17.25 67.87
CA THR A 19 -2.09 17.34 67.06
C THR A 19 -1.82 18.00 65.72
N HIS A 20 -1.03 19.07 65.71
CA HIS A 20 -0.59 19.73 64.48
C HIS A 20 0.26 18.79 63.60
N THR A 21 1.21 18.06 64.20
CA THR A 21 2.05 17.10 63.48
C THR A 21 1.21 15.97 62.86
N ILE A 22 0.23 15.44 63.60
CA ILE A 22 -0.69 14.41 63.09
C ILE A 22 -1.53 14.96 61.94
N ALA A 23 -2.04 16.19 62.06
CA ALA A 23 -2.81 16.84 61.01
C ALA A 23 -1.99 17.01 59.71
N VAL A 24 -0.73 17.45 59.82
CA VAL A 24 0.19 17.59 58.68
C VAL A 24 0.48 16.23 58.04
N ARG A 25 0.84 15.21 58.83
CA ARG A 25 1.10 13.86 58.27
C ARG A 25 -0.15 13.26 57.61
N THR A 26 -1.33 13.51 58.17
CA THR A 26 -2.59 13.04 57.59
C THR A 26 -2.87 13.71 56.25
N SER A 27 -2.60 15.01 56.12
CA SER A 27 -2.76 15.73 54.84
C SER A 27 -1.74 15.27 53.80
N GLU A 28 -0.49 15.02 54.20
CA GLU A 28 0.54 14.43 53.34
C GLU A 28 0.15 13.03 52.84
N GLN A 29 -0.31 12.16 53.75
CA GLN A 29 -0.78 10.82 53.39
C GLN A 29 -1.95 10.86 52.41
N ARG A 30 -2.93 11.76 52.64
CA ARG A 30 -4.04 11.97 51.71
C ARG A 30 -3.54 12.43 50.33
N ALA A 31 -2.61 13.38 50.28
CA ALA A 31 -2.04 13.87 49.02
C ALA A 31 -1.23 12.79 48.27
N VAL A 32 -0.58 11.86 48.97
CA VAL A 32 0.07 10.70 48.35
C VAL A 32 -0.96 9.71 47.81
N HIS A 33 -2.01 9.43 48.58
CA HIS A 33 -3.10 8.56 48.16
C HIS A 33 -3.80 9.09 46.90
N ASP A 34 -4.13 10.38 46.87
CA ASP A 34 -4.80 11.02 45.72
C ASP A 34 -3.90 10.98 44.47
N ARG A 35 -2.58 11.19 44.63
CA ARG A 35 -1.61 11.03 43.54
C ARG A 35 -1.53 9.60 43.04
N LEU A 36 -1.57 8.61 43.94
CA LEU A 36 -1.55 7.19 43.55
C LEU A 36 -2.81 6.81 42.77
N LEU A 37 -3.99 7.25 43.20
CA LEU A 37 -5.25 7.04 42.48
C LEU A 37 -5.21 7.71 41.10
N ALA A 38 -4.76 8.96 41.01
CA ALA A 38 -4.61 9.66 39.75
C ALA A 38 -3.63 8.93 38.80
N SER A 39 -2.50 8.44 39.33
CA SER A 39 -1.54 7.65 38.56
C SER A 39 -2.12 6.32 38.10
N GLN A 40 -2.91 5.64 38.94
CA GLN A 40 -3.56 4.38 38.58
C GLN A 40 -4.59 4.61 37.45
N GLN A 41 -5.42 5.65 37.57
CA GLN A 41 -6.40 6.03 36.54
C GLN A 41 -5.70 6.37 35.20
N ALA A 42 -4.59 7.10 35.26
CA ALA A 42 -3.77 7.43 34.08
C ALA A 42 -3.18 6.18 33.42
N LEU A 43 -2.69 5.21 34.20
CA LEU A 43 -2.17 3.95 33.68
C LEU A 43 -3.27 3.09 33.04
N VAL A 44 -4.44 3.01 33.66
CA VAL A 44 -5.57 2.24 33.12
C VAL A 44 -6.05 2.84 31.80
N SER A 45 -6.20 4.16 31.73
CA SER A 45 -6.58 4.84 30.49
C SER A 45 -5.52 4.70 29.40
N THR A 46 -4.23 4.83 29.73
CA THR A 46 -3.12 4.62 28.80
C THR A 46 -3.16 3.20 28.21
N ARG A 47 -3.28 2.17 29.06
CA ARG A 47 -3.38 0.77 28.60
C ARG A 47 -4.61 0.51 27.75
N ALA A 48 -5.74 1.15 28.08
CA ALA A 48 -6.95 1.05 27.28
C ALA A 48 -6.73 1.64 25.88
N HIS A 49 -6.10 2.82 25.79
CA HIS A 49 -5.73 3.44 24.52
C HIS A 49 -4.74 2.56 23.72
N GLU A 50 -3.68 2.05 24.35
CA GLU A 50 -2.72 1.14 23.69
C GLU A 50 -3.40 -0.11 23.13
N ARG A 51 -4.28 -0.73 23.92
CA ARG A 51 -5.04 -1.91 23.48
C ARG A 51 -5.94 -1.59 22.29
N GLN A 52 -6.59 -0.43 22.30
CA GLN A 52 -7.41 0.03 21.19
C GLN A 52 -6.58 0.28 19.93
N SER A 53 -5.43 0.96 20.05
CA SER A 53 -4.52 1.20 18.93
C SER A 53 -3.95 -0.08 18.34
N LEU A 54 -3.63 -1.08 19.18
CA LEU A 54 -3.19 -2.39 18.73
C LEU A 54 -4.31 -3.16 18.02
N ALA A 55 -5.54 -3.06 18.52
CA ALA A 55 -6.69 -3.69 17.88
C ALA A 55 -6.95 -3.07 16.49
N SER A 56 -6.93 -1.74 16.37
CA SER A 56 -7.09 -1.06 15.08
C SER A 56 -5.96 -1.40 14.10
N ALA A 57 -4.72 -1.47 14.58
CA ALA A 57 -3.58 -1.84 13.72
C ALA A 57 -3.72 -3.26 13.15
N LYS A 58 -4.14 -4.23 13.98
CA LYS A 58 -4.39 -5.62 13.54
C LYS A 58 -5.53 -5.73 12.54
N GLU A 59 -6.58 -4.92 12.72
CA GLU A 59 -7.69 -4.87 11.78
C GLU A 59 -7.24 -4.31 10.42
N SER A 60 -6.50 -3.20 10.42
CA SER A 60 -5.91 -2.64 9.20
C SER A 60 -4.94 -3.60 8.51
N GLU A 61 -4.12 -4.33 9.26
CA GLU A 61 -3.24 -5.37 8.71
C GLU A 61 -4.05 -6.47 8.02
N ARG A 62 -5.13 -6.96 8.65
CA ARG A 62 -5.99 -7.99 8.07
C ARG A 62 -6.68 -7.51 6.79
N GLU A 63 -7.16 -6.27 6.78
CA GLU A 63 -7.77 -5.65 5.60
C GLU A 63 -6.76 -5.54 4.44
N TYR A 64 -5.55 -5.05 4.74
CA TYR A 64 -4.46 -4.98 3.77
C TYR A 64 -4.11 -6.34 3.16
N LEU A 65 -4.00 -7.39 3.99
CA LEU A 65 -3.71 -8.74 3.52
C LEU A 65 -4.82 -9.30 2.64
N ASN A 66 -6.09 -9.02 2.97
CA ASN A 66 -7.22 -9.43 2.14
C ASN A 66 -7.18 -8.74 0.76
N GLU A 67 -6.89 -7.44 0.73
CA GLU A 67 -6.74 -6.70 -0.51
C GLU A 67 -5.57 -7.24 -1.34
N ALA A 68 -4.42 -7.48 -0.72
CA ALA A 68 -3.25 -8.05 -1.39
C ALA A 68 -3.55 -9.43 -2.00
N ASN A 69 -4.28 -10.29 -1.28
CA ASN A 69 -4.75 -11.59 -1.78
C ASN A 69 -5.72 -11.43 -2.95
N GLY A 70 -6.63 -10.46 -2.91
CA GLY A 70 -7.52 -10.14 -4.01
C GLY A 70 -6.78 -9.71 -5.27
N LEU A 71 -5.77 -8.85 -5.13
CA LEU A 71 -4.93 -8.42 -6.25
C LEU A 71 -4.11 -9.57 -6.84
N ALA A 72 -3.58 -10.48 -6.00
CA ALA A 72 -2.87 -11.67 -6.46
C ALA A 72 -3.78 -12.62 -7.27
N GLN A 73 -5.05 -12.78 -6.87
CA GLN A 73 -6.04 -13.56 -7.63
C GLN A 73 -6.31 -12.93 -9.01
N VAL A 74 -6.42 -11.61 -9.08
CA VAL A 74 -6.63 -10.90 -10.36
C VAL A 74 -5.41 -11.05 -11.28
N SER A 75 -4.19 -10.98 -10.74
CA SER A 75 -2.98 -11.26 -11.54
C SER A 75 -2.94 -12.69 -12.07
N ALA A 76 -3.37 -13.67 -11.27
CA ALA A 76 -3.48 -15.05 -11.72
C ALA A 76 -4.51 -15.20 -12.86
N GLN A 77 -5.63 -14.47 -12.81
CA GLN A 77 -6.60 -14.41 -13.91
C GLN A 77 -5.98 -13.80 -15.18
N LEU A 78 -5.22 -12.70 -15.03
CA LEU A 78 -4.52 -12.08 -16.17
C LEU A 78 -3.48 -13.03 -16.78
N THR A 79 -2.73 -13.75 -15.93
CA THR A 79 -1.78 -14.78 -16.35
C THR A 79 -2.47 -15.85 -17.20
N ALA A 80 -3.59 -16.39 -16.73
CA ALA A 80 -4.36 -17.40 -17.45
C ALA A 80 -4.89 -16.86 -18.79
N GLN A 81 -5.33 -15.60 -18.83
CA GLN A 81 -5.79 -14.96 -20.05
C GLN A 81 -4.68 -14.78 -21.09
N ILE A 82 -3.48 -14.38 -20.66
CA ILE A 82 -2.29 -14.28 -21.53
C ILE A 82 -1.94 -15.65 -22.11
N GLN A 83 -1.84 -16.67 -21.25
CA GLN A 83 -1.52 -18.03 -21.68
C GLN A 83 -2.55 -18.57 -22.67
N ALA A 84 -3.85 -18.33 -22.43
CA ALA A 84 -4.91 -18.73 -23.34
C ALA A 84 -4.84 -17.98 -24.69
N ALA A 85 -4.49 -16.69 -24.69
CA ALA A 85 -4.29 -15.93 -25.92
C ALA A 85 -3.11 -16.48 -26.73
N GLN A 86 -1.96 -16.68 -26.08
CA GLN A 86 -0.74 -17.19 -26.71
C GLN A 86 -0.91 -18.61 -27.26
N ALA A 87 -1.63 -19.49 -26.55
CA ALA A 87 -1.94 -20.83 -27.03
C ALA A 87 -2.81 -20.81 -28.31
N ARG A 88 -3.79 -19.89 -28.39
CA ARG A 88 -4.61 -19.71 -29.60
C ARG A 88 -3.79 -19.19 -30.78
N SER A 89 -2.91 -18.21 -30.54
CA SER A 89 -2.00 -17.69 -31.57
C SER A 89 -1.12 -18.80 -32.14
N ALA A 90 -0.51 -19.62 -31.26
CA ALA A 90 0.32 -20.77 -31.66
C ALA A 90 -0.45 -21.81 -32.49
N ALA A 91 -1.69 -22.13 -32.09
CA ALA A 91 -2.53 -23.11 -32.81
C ALA A 91 -2.99 -22.62 -34.19
N SER A 92 -3.17 -21.30 -34.35
CA SER A 92 -3.66 -20.72 -35.62
C SER A 92 -2.57 -20.60 -36.70
N GLY A 93 -1.29 -20.86 -36.37
CA GLY A 93 -0.17 -20.60 -37.27
C GLY A 93 0.00 -19.12 -37.64
N SER A 94 -0.81 -18.22 -37.07
CA SER A 94 -0.70 -16.78 -37.18
C SER A 94 0.51 -16.32 -36.37
N SER A 95 1.69 -16.60 -36.91
CA SER A 95 2.87 -15.80 -36.60
C SER A 95 2.67 -14.45 -37.26
N THR A 96 1.93 -13.55 -36.60
CA THR A 96 1.86 -12.15 -37.01
C THR A 96 3.25 -11.56 -36.88
N GLY A 97 3.99 -11.66 -38.00
CA GLY A 97 5.02 -10.75 -38.48
C GLY A 97 6.02 -10.23 -37.45
N SER A 98 7.26 -10.71 -37.61
CA SER A 98 8.48 -10.20 -36.99
C SER A 98 8.57 -10.48 -35.50
N GLY A 99 9.23 -11.59 -35.18
CA GLY A 99 9.74 -11.83 -33.84
C GLY A 99 10.40 -10.56 -33.31
N VAL A 100 10.17 -10.27 -32.03
CA VAL A 100 10.76 -9.18 -31.25
C VAL A 100 12.02 -8.70 -31.95
N SER A 101 11.91 -7.55 -32.63
CA SER A 101 13.05 -6.92 -33.28
C SER A 101 14.21 -6.98 -32.29
N SER A 102 15.43 -7.26 -32.75
CA SER A 102 16.63 -7.35 -31.90
C SER A 102 16.98 -6.05 -31.12
N SER A 103 16.09 -5.06 -31.14
CA SER A 103 16.06 -3.87 -30.31
C SER A 103 14.92 -4.07 -29.30
N GLY A 104 15.22 -4.12 -28.01
CA GLY A 104 14.29 -4.43 -26.92
C GLY A 104 13.01 -3.57 -26.82
N LEU A 105 12.33 -3.66 -25.68
CA LEU A 105 11.13 -2.85 -25.43
C LEU A 105 11.52 -1.38 -25.37
N ILE A 106 10.71 -0.49 -25.95
CA ILE A 106 10.87 0.95 -25.72
C ILE A 106 10.13 1.36 -24.45
N TRP A 107 10.57 2.46 -23.85
CA TRP A 107 9.85 3.12 -22.78
C TRP A 107 8.44 3.54 -23.24
N PRO A 108 7.37 3.10 -22.55
CA PRO A 108 6.00 3.41 -22.95
C PRO A 108 5.61 4.88 -22.68
N VAL A 109 6.26 5.51 -21.70
CA VAL A 109 6.21 6.93 -21.34
C VAL A 109 7.59 7.37 -20.85
N GLN A 110 7.89 8.67 -20.90
CA GLN A 110 9.13 9.22 -20.33
C GLN A 110 8.85 9.91 -18.99
N GLY A 111 9.35 9.31 -17.90
CA GLY A 111 9.22 9.84 -16.55
C GLY A 111 10.05 9.07 -15.52
N PRO A 112 10.17 9.57 -14.28
CA PRO A 112 10.84 8.85 -13.20
C PRO A 112 10.06 7.60 -12.79
N ILE A 113 10.79 6.55 -12.40
CA ILE A 113 10.21 5.41 -11.70
C ILE A 113 9.86 5.86 -10.28
N THR A 114 8.57 5.85 -9.94
CA THR A 114 8.07 6.19 -8.60
C THR A 114 7.94 4.96 -7.71
N SER A 115 7.86 3.76 -8.29
CA SER A 115 7.77 2.50 -7.57
C SER A 115 8.40 1.37 -8.40
N PRO A 116 9.46 0.70 -7.89
CA PRO A 116 10.12 -0.38 -8.62
C PRO A 116 9.34 -1.71 -8.52
N PHE A 117 9.70 -2.65 -9.38
CA PHE A 117 9.27 -4.05 -9.30
C PHE A 117 9.79 -4.71 -8.02
N GLY A 118 8.99 -5.61 -7.42
CA GLY A 118 9.42 -6.43 -6.28
C GLY A 118 8.52 -6.36 -5.04
N MET A 119 8.94 -7.04 -3.98
CA MET A 119 8.17 -7.13 -2.73
C MET A 119 8.14 -5.79 -1.98
N ARG A 120 6.93 -5.28 -1.72
CA ARG A 120 6.70 -4.11 -0.87
C ARG A 120 5.49 -4.30 0.02
N TRP A 121 5.65 -3.95 1.30
CA TRP A 121 4.58 -4.00 2.31
C TRP A 121 3.87 -5.36 2.42
N GLY A 122 4.53 -6.47 2.07
CA GLY A 122 3.94 -7.81 2.09
C GLY A 122 3.22 -8.23 0.81
N ARG A 123 3.27 -7.43 -0.25
CA ARG A 123 2.72 -7.74 -1.58
C ARG A 123 3.79 -7.63 -2.67
N MET A 124 3.71 -8.49 -3.69
CA MET A 124 4.51 -8.35 -4.90
C MET A 124 4.00 -7.20 -5.77
N HIS A 125 4.88 -6.24 -6.09
CA HIS A 125 4.65 -5.28 -7.14
C HIS A 125 5.10 -5.86 -8.48
N GLU A 126 4.15 -6.20 -9.32
CA GLU A 126 4.34 -7.01 -10.53
C GLU A 126 4.80 -6.21 -11.75
N GLY A 127 5.06 -4.91 -11.58
CA GLY A 127 5.55 -4.00 -12.60
C GLY A 127 6.33 -2.84 -12.00
N ILE A 128 6.55 -1.81 -12.80
CA ILE A 128 7.08 -0.52 -12.38
C ILE A 128 6.00 0.55 -12.51
N ASP A 129 6.01 1.51 -11.59
CA ASP A 129 5.17 2.71 -11.71
C ASP A 129 6.03 3.86 -12.23
N ILE A 130 5.60 4.46 -13.35
CA ILE A 130 6.28 5.59 -14.00
C ILE A 130 5.43 6.83 -13.80
N GLY A 131 5.93 7.77 -13.01
CA GLY A 131 5.20 8.99 -12.65
C GLY A 131 5.21 10.00 -13.79
N VAL A 132 4.05 10.25 -14.41
CA VAL A 132 3.87 11.25 -15.46
C VAL A 132 2.47 11.89 -15.36
N PRO A 133 2.26 13.11 -15.90
CA PRO A 133 0.98 13.79 -15.80
C PRO A 133 -0.20 12.99 -16.39
N TYR A 134 -1.39 13.21 -15.82
CA TYR A 134 -2.64 12.68 -16.37
C TYR A 134 -2.81 13.06 -17.84
N GLY A 135 -3.28 12.12 -18.66
CA GLY A 135 -3.48 12.33 -20.09
C GLY A 135 -2.24 12.16 -20.96
N THR A 136 -1.06 11.89 -20.37
CA THR A 136 0.16 11.59 -21.13
C THR A 136 -0.09 10.38 -22.06
N PRO A 137 0.23 10.47 -23.37
CA PRO A 137 0.07 9.35 -24.29
C PRO A 137 0.94 8.15 -23.89
N ILE A 138 0.34 6.97 -23.86
CA ILE A 138 1.02 5.70 -23.59
C ILE A 138 1.28 5.02 -24.93
N HIS A 139 2.54 4.63 -25.15
CA HIS A 139 2.98 3.99 -26.38
C HIS A 139 3.20 2.49 -26.17
N ALA A 140 2.87 1.68 -27.18
CA ALA A 140 3.18 0.26 -27.19
C ALA A 140 4.70 0.04 -27.17
N ALA A 141 5.17 -0.69 -26.17
CA ALA A 141 6.59 -0.95 -25.95
C ALA A 141 7.23 -1.81 -27.06
N ALA A 142 6.42 -2.61 -27.74
CA ALA A 142 6.79 -3.34 -28.96
C ALA A 142 5.53 -3.56 -29.84
N ALA A 143 5.75 -3.97 -31.09
CA ALA A 143 4.64 -4.37 -31.97
C ALA A 143 3.98 -5.64 -31.43
N GLY A 144 2.68 -5.82 -31.67
CA GLY A 144 1.96 -7.00 -31.19
C GLY A 144 0.46 -6.90 -31.37
N THR A 145 -0.27 -7.80 -30.71
CA THR A 145 -1.73 -7.86 -30.74
C THR A 145 -2.30 -7.56 -29.35
N VAL A 146 -3.27 -6.65 -29.28
CA VAL A 146 -3.99 -6.36 -28.04
C VAL A 146 -4.86 -7.56 -27.67
N ILE A 147 -4.49 -8.25 -26.60
CA ILE A 147 -5.21 -9.43 -26.09
C ILE A 147 -6.17 -9.11 -24.95
N TYR A 148 -6.06 -7.90 -24.40
CA TYR A 148 -7.02 -7.33 -23.46
C TYR A 148 -7.01 -5.80 -23.52
N ALA A 149 -8.19 -5.20 -23.50
CA ALA A 149 -8.45 -3.78 -23.39
C ALA A 149 -9.77 -3.61 -22.64
N GLY A 150 -9.72 -3.18 -21.38
CA GLY A 150 -10.91 -3.05 -20.54
C GLY A 150 -10.60 -2.80 -19.07
N TRP A 151 -11.64 -2.84 -18.24
CA TRP A 151 -11.52 -2.67 -16.80
C TRP A 151 -11.17 -4.00 -16.10
N MET A 152 -10.06 -4.00 -15.37
CA MET A 152 -9.65 -5.10 -14.50
C MET A 152 -9.43 -4.58 -13.07
N SER A 153 -9.97 -5.28 -12.07
CA SER A 153 -9.83 -4.87 -10.66
C SER A 153 -8.36 -4.70 -10.28
N GLY A 154 -8.03 -3.70 -9.45
CA GLY A 154 -6.65 -3.32 -9.16
C GLY A 154 -5.99 -2.50 -10.27
N TYR A 155 -5.97 -3.00 -11.51
CA TYR A 155 -5.35 -2.33 -12.66
C TYR A 155 -6.14 -1.11 -13.18
N GLY A 156 -7.45 -1.07 -12.98
CA GLY A 156 -8.32 -0.07 -13.61
C GLY A 156 -8.47 -0.35 -15.11
N ASN A 157 -8.46 0.70 -15.94
CA ASN A 157 -8.38 0.50 -17.38
C ASN A 157 -7.00 -0.03 -17.75
N LEU A 158 -6.99 -1.17 -18.42
CA LEU A 158 -5.82 -1.97 -18.70
C LEU A 158 -5.79 -2.32 -20.18
N THR A 159 -4.64 -2.11 -20.80
CA THR A 159 -4.28 -2.69 -22.11
C THR A 159 -3.24 -3.76 -21.90
N VAL A 160 -3.36 -4.89 -22.60
CA VAL A 160 -2.37 -5.98 -22.59
C VAL A 160 -2.07 -6.36 -24.03
N ILE A 161 -0.79 -6.36 -24.39
CA ILE A 161 -0.31 -6.65 -25.73
C ILE A 161 0.51 -7.93 -25.68
N ASP A 162 0.14 -8.91 -26.50
CA ASP A 162 0.96 -10.08 -26.79
C ASP A 162 1.94 -9.74 -27.92
N HIS A 163 3.22 -9.91 -27.67
CA HIS A 163 4.31 -9.68 -28.62
C HIS A 163 4.79 -10.98 -29.27
N GLY A 164 4.17 -12.12 -28.94
CA GLY A 164 4.59 -13.43 -29.39
C GLY A 164 5.74 -14.00 -28.54
N HIS A 165 6.10 -15.26 -28.81
CA HIS A 165 7.17 -15.99 -28.11
C HIS A 165 7.04 -15.99 -26.57
N GLY A 166 5.80 -15.91 -26.06
CA GLY A 166 5.53 -15.87 -24.62
C GLY A 166 5.66 -14.48 -23.99
N LEU A 167 6.09 -13.45 -24.72
CA LEU A 167 6.27 -12.10 -24.20
C LEU A 167 4.99 -11.29 -24.30
N ALA A 168 4.58 -10.66 -23.20
CA ALA A 168 3.47 -9.73 -23.16
C ALA A 168 3.80 -8.50 -22.31
N THR A 169 3.15 -7.37 -22.59
CA THR A 169 3.22 -6.16 -21.78
C THR A 169 1.83 -5.74 -21.30
N ALA A 170 1.75 -5.17 -20.10
CA ALA A 170 0.51 -4.69 -19.51
C ALA A 170 0.64 -3.21 -19.10
N TYR A 171 -0.39 -2.42 -19.38
CA TYR A 171 -0.42 -0.96 -19.21
C TYR A 171 -1.64 -0.58 -18.36
N GLY A 172 -1.44 -0.39 -17.06
CA GLY A 172 -2.50 -0.13 -16.10
C GLY A 172 -2.80 1.35 -15.86
N HIS A 173 -3.84 1.59 -15.06
CA HIS A 173 -4.29 2.89 -14.57
C HIS A 173 -4.63 3.92 -15.66
N GLN A 174 -5.00 3.46 -16.86
CA GLN A 174 -5.23 4.35 -17.99
C GLN A 174 -6.49 5.20 -17.78
N SER A 175 -6.47 6.48 -18.20
CA SER A 175 -7.68 7.32 -18.21
C SER A 175 -8.60 6.96 -19.36
N ALA A 176 -8.02 6.61 -20.51
CA ALA A 176 -8.73 6.19 -21.70
C ALA A 176 -7.91 5.18 -22.51
N LEU A 177 -8.61 4.27 -23.20
CA LEU A 177 -8.04 3.27 -24.10
C LEU A 177 -8.12 3.78 -25.54
N ALA A 178 -7.02 3.72 -26.28
CA ALA A 178 -6.95 4.10 -27.70
C ALA A 178 -6.83 2.90 -28.64
N ALA A 179 -6.57 1.70 -28.10
CA ALA A 179 -6.59 0.44 -28.82
C ALA A 179 -7.59 -0.54 -28.18
N GLY A 180 -8.25 -1.36 -29.00
CA GLY A 180 -9.25 -2.34 -28.55
C GLY A 180 -8.79 -3.79 -28.71
N ASN A 181 -9.54 -4.73 -28.14
CA ASN A 181 -9.28 -6.16 -28.23
C ASN A 181 -9.13 -6.63 -29.69
N GLY A 182 -8.08 -7.40 -29.97
CA GLY A 182 -7.76 -7.94 -31.30
C GLY A 182 -7.03 -6.97 -32.23
N ALA A 183 -6.83 -5.71 -31.83
CA ALA A 183 -6.09 -4.75 -32.65
C ALA A 183 -4.61 -5.14 -32.75
N THR A 184 -4.04 -5.06 -33.95
CA THR A 184 -2.58 -5.10 -34.13
C THR A 184 -2.02 -3.69 -33.96
N VAL A 185 -0.94 -3.56 -33.20
CA VAL A 185 -0.28 -2.28 -32.91
C VAL A 185 1.19 -2.34 -33.28
N SER A 186 1.75 -1.22 -33.73
CA SER A 186 3.18 -1.06 -33.97
C SER A 186 3.91 -0.60 -32.70
N GLN A 187 5.20 -0.87 -32.58
CA GLN A 187 6.03 -0.26 -31.53
C GLN A 187 5.94 1.27 -31.63
N GLY A 188 5.76 1.94 -30.50
CA GLY A 188 5.59 3.40 -30.46
C GLY A 188 4.18 3.88 -30.82
N GLN A 189 3.24 3.01 -31.15
CA GLN A 189 1.85 3.41 -31.40
C GLN A 189 1.17 3.79 -30.08
N VAL A 190 0.39 4.88 -30.08
CA VAL A 190 -0.43 5.26 -28.93
C VAL A 190 -1.54 4.24 -28.71
N ILE A 191 -1.62 3.69 -27.50
CA ILE A 191 -2.58 2.66 -27.08
C ILE A 191 -3.53 3.13 -25.98
N GLY A 192 -3.28 4.29 -25.39
CA GLY A 192 -4.14 4.93 -24.42
C GLY A 192 -3.45 6.11 -23.76
N TYR A 193 -3.99 6.53 -22.62
CA TYR A 193 -3.54 7.74 -21.93
C TYR A 193 -3.40 7.47 -20.43
N VAL A 194 -2.38 8.05 -19.81
CA VAL A 194 -2.14 7.94 -18.37
C VAL A 194 -3.32 8.49 -17.60
N GLY A 195 -3.65 7.84 -16.50
CA GLY A 195 -4.77 8.21 -15.65
C GLY A 195 -4.50 7.92 -14.19
N CYS A 196 -5.59 7.69 -13.46
CA CYS A 196 -5.55 7.18 -12.09
C CYS A 196 -6.85 6.40 -11.83
N THR A 197 -6.95 5.23 -12.45
CA THR A 197 -8.11 4.33 -12.34
C THR A 197 -7.74 3.04 -11.62
N GLY A 198 -8.69 2.39 -10.95
CA GLY A 198 -8.39 1.19 -10.16
C GLY A 198 -7.70 1.55 -8.85
N HIS A 199 -6.72 0.76 -8.44
CA HIS A 199 -5.94 1.02 -7.24
C HIS A 199 -4.79 1.99 -7.56
N CYS A 200 -5.03 3.30 -7.44
CA CYS A 200 -4.08 4.34 -7.81
C CYS A 200 -4.03 5.47 -6.75
N PHE A 201 -2.82 5.95 -6.42
CA PHE A 201 -2.58 7.00 -5.42
C PHE A 201 -2.21 8.37 -6.01
N GLY A 202 -2.17 8.48 -7.34
CA GLY A 202 -1.83 9.69 -8.10
C GLY A 202 -1.47 9.34 -9.55
N PRO A 203 -1.47 10.28 -10.51
CA PRO A 203 -1.22 9.96 -11.92
C PRO A 203 0.13 9.26 -12.17
N HIS A 204 0.07 8.05 -12.75
CA HIS A 204 1.24 7.27 -13.18
C HIS A 204 0.81 6.19 -14.19
N LEU A 205 1.78 5.64 -14.91
CA LEU A 205 1.61 4.40 -15.65
C LEU A 205 2.13 3.23 -14.81
N HIS A 206 1.28 2.24 -14.54
CA HIS A 206 1.75 0.93 -14.09
C HIS A 206 2.09 0.08 -15.32
N PHE A 207 3.36 -0.29 -15.45
CA PHE A 207 3.88 -1.04 -16.60
C PHE A 207 4.44 -2.38 -16.16
N GLU A 208 3.92 -3.47 -16.73
CA GLU A 208 4.40 -4.82 -16.48
C GLU A 208 4.98 -5.44 -17.76
N VAL A 209 6.01 -6.26 -17.57
CA VAL A 209 6.47 -7.23 -18.57
C VAL A 209 6.15 -8.62 -18.04
N ARG A 210 5.55 -9.46 -18.88
CA ARG A 210 5.16 -10.83 -18.53
C ARG A 210 5.75 -11.82 -19.52
N VAL A 211 6.41 -12.85 -19.01
CA VAL A 211 6.94 -13.97 -19.79
C VAL A 211 6.14 -15.23 -19.47
N ASN A 212 5.49 -15.80 -20.47
CA ASN A 212 4.53 -16.90 -20.35
C ASN A 212 3.43 -16.60 -19.32
N GLY A 213 3.01 -15.32 -19.25
CA GLY A 213 2.03 -14.79 -18.32
C GLY A 213 2.59 -14.41 -16.94
N THR A 214 3.79 -14.86 -16.57
CA THR A 214 4.42 -14.56 -15.28
C THR A 214 5.08 -13.17 -15.29
N PRO A 215 4.80 -12.29 -14.31
CA PRO A 215 5.48 -11.00 -14.18
C PRO A 215 6.98 -11.13 -13.98
N VAL A 216 7.75 -10.30 -14.67
CA VAL A 216 9.21 -10.17 -14.54
C VAL A 216 9.58 -8.70 -14.43
N ASP A 217 10.78 -8.41 -13.92
CA ASP A 217 11.25 -7.02 -13.80
C ASP A 217 11.32 -6.34 -15.18
N PRO A 218 10.50 -5.30 -15.44
CA PRO A 218 10.51 -4.58 -16.72
C PRO A 218 11.86 -3.96 -17.08
N LEU A 219 12.69 -3.60 -16.08
CA LEU A 219 13.98 -2.95 -16.33
C LEU A 219 14.99 -3.86 -17.04
N GLY A 220 14.78 -5.18 -17.01
CA GLY A 220 15.58 -6.12 -17.80
C GLY A 220 15.27 -6.11 -19.30
N TYR A 221 14.23 -5.39 -19.74
CA TYR A 221 13.71 -5.42 -21.11
C TYR A 221 13.65 -4.05 -21.79
N LEU A 222 13.76 -2.95 -21.02
CA LEU A 222 13.65 -1.54 -21.43
C LEU A 222 14.99 -0.87 -21.81
#